data_AF-A0AAQ3N725-F1
#
_entry.id   AF-A0AAQ3N725-F1
#
_cell.length_a   1.000
_cell.length_b   1.000
_cell.length_c   1.000
_cell.angle_alpha   90.00
_cell.angle_beta   90.00
_cell.angle_gamma   90.00
#
_symmetry.space_group_name_H-M   'P 1'
#
loop_
_entity.id
_entity.type
_entity.pdbx_description
1 polymer ?
#
loop_
_entity_poly.entity_id
_entity_poly.type
_entity_poly.pdbx_seq_one_letter_code
_entity_poly.pdbx_strand_id
1 'polypeptide(L)'
;MGSAVETLCGQAYGAKKFHMLGVYLQRSTVLLTLAGVLLTVIYVLAEPILLFLGESPQIASAAALFVYGLIPQIFAYAVNFPIQKFLQAQSIVAPSSYISCATLVFHLVFSWLAVNKLGMGLFGASLVLSISWWVNVLAQFAYIVKSDRCKETWRGFTFEAFSGLPEFFKLSAASAVMLCLETWYFQILVLLAGLLPEPELALDSLSVWLVSFSLHYSFKLGFNSFFFRHYHNYFQCFPFFFLYD
;
A
#
# COMPACT_ATOMS: atom_id res chain seq x y z
N MET A 1 -2.92 7.27 5.30
CA MET A 1 -3.55 8.09 4.23
C MET A 1 -4.64 7.35 3.44
N GLY A 2 -4.59 6.02 3.30
CA GLY A 2 -5.57 5.27 2.48
C GLY A 2 -7.05 5.52 2.80
N SER A 3 -7.44 5.62 4.07
CA SER A 3 -8.84 5.83 4.49
C SER A 3 -9.38 7.24 4.25
N ALA A 4 -8.54 8.27 4.29
CA ALA A 4 -8.93 9.64 3.95
C ALA A 4 -9.18 9.78 2.45
N VAL A 5 -8.28 9.24 1.63
CA VAL A 5 -8.44 9.19 0.16
C VAL A 5 -9.67 8.36 -0.21
N GLU A 6 -9.86 7.21 0.42
CA GLU A 6 -11.02 6.35 0.19
C GLU A 6 -12.34 7.05 0.50
N THR A 7 -12.43 7.71 1.66
CA THR A 7 -13.62 8.47 2.06
C THR A 7 -13.90 9.61 1.06
N LEU A 8 -12.88 10.42 0.75
CA LEU A 8 -13.04 11.57 -0.14
C LEU A 8 -13.35 11.15 -1.58
N CYS A 9 -12.67 10.13 -2.10
CA CYS A 9 -12.96 9.56 -3.42
C CYS A 9 -14.36 8.95 -3.47
N GLY A 10 -14.79 8.24 -2.43
CA GLY A 10 -16.14 7.67 -2.33
C GLY A 10 -17.22 8.77 -2.31
N GLN A 11 -17.03 9.82 -1.52
CA GLN A 11 -17.93 10.97 -1.46
C GLN A 11 -17.99 11.72 -2.80
N ALA A 12 -16.82 11.99 -3.43
CA ALA A 12 -16.77 12.67 -4.71
C ALA A 12 -17.39 11.85 -5.84
N TYR A 13 -17.17 10.53 -5.84
CA TYR A 13 -17.76 9.62 -6.82
C TYR A 13 -19.28 9.57 -6.67
N GLY A 14 -19.80 9.43 -5.44
CA GLY A 14 -21.23 9.47 -5.13
C GLY A 14 -21.88 10.81 -5.50
N ALA A 15 -21.17 11.93 -5.29
CA ALA A 15 -21.59 13.28 -5.67
C ALA A 15 -21.39 13.62 -7.16
N LYS A 16 -21.01 12.64 -8.00
CA LYS A 16 -20.73 12.80 -9.45
C LYS A 16 -19.62 13.81 -9.77
N LYS A 17 -18.74 14.13 -8.81
CA LYS A 17 -17.56 14.99 -8.98
C LYS A 17 -16.36 14.17 -9.46
N PHE A 18 -16.49 13.49 -10.59
CA PHE A 18 -15.54 12.48 -11.06
C PHE A 18 -14.10 13.01 -11.23
N HIS A 19 -13.92 14.23 -11.72
CA HIS A 19 -12.59 14.84 -11.90
C HIS A 19 -11.77 14.93 -10.60
N MET A 20 -12.44 15.07 -9.44
CA MET A 20 -11.77 15.20 -8.15
C MET A 20 -11.04 13.93 -7.73
N LEU A 21 -11.43 12.76 -8.24
CA LEU A 21 -10.75 11.51 -7.93
C LEU A 21 -9.30 11.55 -8.42
N GLY A 22 -9.06 12.05 -9.63
CA GLY A 22 -7.71 12.24 -10.18
C GLY A 22 -6.91 13.27 -9.38
N VAL A 23 -7.55 14.35 -8.92
CA VAL A 23 -6.93 15.37 -8.06
C VAL A 23 -6.52 14.76 -6.71
N TYR A 24 -7.38 13.98 -6.07
CA TYR A 24 -7.08 13.33 -4.79
C TYR A 24 -5.98 12.28 -4.90
N LEU A 25 -5.95 11.51 -6.00
CA LEU A 25 -4.83 10.59 -6.30
C LEU A 25 -3.50 11.36 -6.32
N GLN A 26 -3.43 12.43 -7.11
CA GLN A 26 -2.20 13.22 -7.26
C GLN A 26 -1.81 13.90 -5.95
N ARG A 27 -2.76 14.54 -5.26
CA ARG A 27 -2.55 15.21 -3.97
C ARG A 27 -2.03 14.24 -2.90
N SER A 28 -2.63 13.05 -2.80
CA SER A 28 -2.16 12.03 -1.87
C SER A 28 -0.78 11.51 -2.25
N THR A 29 -0.49 11.37 -3.55
CA THR A 29 0.84 10.96 -4.02
C THR A 29 1.89 11.98 -3.59
N VAL A 30 1.64 13.27 -3.79
CA VAL A 30 2.55 14.35 -3.35
C VAL A 30 2.84 14.27 -1.85
N LEU A 31 1.80 14.20 -1.02
CA LEU A 31 1.98 14.14 0.44
C LEU A 31 2.70 12.86 0.90
N LEU A 32 2.39 11.71 0.29
CA LEU A 32 3.05 10.45 0.62
C LEU A 32 4.50 10.43 0.15
N THR A 33 4.82 11.05 -0.99
CA THR A 33 6.20 11.20 -1.45
C THR A 33 7.00 12.06 -0.47
N LEU A 34 6.44 13.18 0.01
CA LEU A 34 7.08 14.02 1.03
C LEU A 34 7.33 13.23 2.33
N ALA A 35 6.36 12.46 2.80
CA ALA A 35 6.55 11.56 3.94
C ALA A 35 7.60 10.46 3.65
N GLY A 36 7.64 9.95 2.42
CA GLY A 36 8.61 8.97 1.97
C GLY A 36 10.05 9.48 1.98
N VAL A 37 10.27 10.76 1.70
CA VAL A 37 11.59 11.40 1.85
C VAL A 37 12.06 11.35 3.31
N LEU A 38 11.19 11.68 4.26
CA LEU A 38 11.51 11.60 5.69
C LEU A 38 11.83 10.16 6.13
N LEU A 39 11.03 9.18 5.67
CA LEU A 39 11.28 7.76 5.92
C LEU A 39 12.59 7.27 5.30
N THR A 40 12.97 7.79 4.14
CA THR A 40 14.23 7.45 3.48
C THR A 40 15.43 7.84 4.34
N VAL A 41 15.38 9.00 5.01
CA VAL A 41 16.44 9.41 5.95
C VAL A 41 16.60 8.39 7.08
N ILE A 42 15.49 7.90 7.63
CA ILE A 42 15.51 6.86 8.66
C ILE A 42 16.13 5.56 8.12
N TYR A 43 15.77 5.17 6.89
CA TYR A 43 16.31 3.96 6.25
C TYR A 43 17.81 4.06 5.98
N VAL A 44 18.29 5.22 5.54
CA VAL A 44 19.74 5.47 5.33
C VAL A 44 20.50 5.36 6.65
N LEU A 45 19.91 5.81 7.76
CA LEU A 45 20.48 5.75 9.10
C LEU A 45 20.21 4.43 9.83
N ALA A 46 19.68 3.40 9.16
CA ALA A 46 19.26 2.15 9.82
C ALA A 46 20.38 1.48 10.61
N GLU A 47 21.60 1.34 10.06
CA GLU A 47 22.72 0.70 10.75
C GLU A 47 23.13 1.46 12.03
N PRO A 48 23.43 2.78 12.00
CA PRO A 48 23.68 3.55 13.22
C PRO A 48 22.55 3.49 14.25
N ILE A 49 21.29 3.51 13.81
CA ILE A 49 20.13 3.42 14.71
C ILE A 49 20.10 2.05 15.41
N LEU A 50 20.30 0.96 14.67
CA LEU A 50 20.29 -0.39 15.23
C LEU A 50 21.47 -0.60 16.20
N LEU A 51 22.66 -0.13 15.85
CA LEU A 51 23.82 -0.15 16.75
C LEU A 51 23.54 0.63 18.04
N PHE A 52 22.90 1.80 17.94
CA PHE A 52 22.52 2.60 19.10
C PHE A 52 21.49 1.89 20.00
N LEU A 53 20.61 1.09 19.41
CA LEU A 53 19.63 0.27 20.13
C LEU A 53 20.24 -0.99 20.77
N GLY A 54 21.54 -1.24 20.57
CA GLY A 54 22.27 -2.36 21.19
C GLY A 54 22.37 -3.61 20.33
N GLU A 55 21.98 -3.54 19.05
CA GLU A 55 22.13 -4.68 18.14
C GLU A 55 23.59 -4.96 17.80
N SER A 56 23.90 -6.23 17.53
CA SER A 56 25.25 -6.62 17.12
C SER A 56 25.61 -6.00 15.75
N PRO A 57 26.88 -5.65 15.50
CA PRO A 57 27.29 -5.08 14.21
C PRO A 57 26.93 -5.93 13.00
N GLN A 58 26.97 -7.26 13.15
CA GLN A 58 26.62 -8.19 12.08
C GLN A 58 25.13 -8.12 11.72
N ILE A 59 24.25 -8.08 12.72
CA ILE A 59 22.80 -7.96 12.53
C ILE A 59 22.45 -6.57 12.00
N ALA A 60 23.00 -5.52 12.60
CA ALA A 60 22.75 -4.13 12.19
C ALA A 60 23.14 -3.90 10.72
N SER A 61 24.31 -4.39 10.30
CA SER A 61 24.78 -4.28 8.92
C SER A 61 23.93 -5.08 7.94
N ALA A 62 23.55 -6.32 8.29
CA ALA A 62 22.68 -7.15 7.45
C ALA A 62 21.27 -6.55 7.29
N ALA A 63 20.69 -6.03 8.37
CA ALA A 63 19.40 -5.36 8.35
C ALA A 63 19.45 -4.08 7.51
N ALA A 64 20.49 -3.25 7.67
CA ALA A 64 20.66 -2.05 6.86
C ALA A 64 20.82 -2.36 5.37
N LEU A 65 21.62 -3.38 5.02
CA LEU A 65 21.78 -3.82 3.64
C LEU A 65 20.42 -4.20 3.00
N PHE A 66 19.58 -4.93 3.74
CA PHE A 66 18.23 -5.26 3.29
C PHE A 66 17.37 -3.99 3.14
N VAL A 67 17.35 -3.12 4.14
CA VAL A 67 16.59 -1.86 4.18
C VAL A 67 16.99 -0.91 3.04
N TYR A 68 18.27 -0.85 2.66
CA TYR A 68 18.72 -0.04 1.53
C TYR A 68 18.09 -0.48 0.21
N GLY A 69 17.94 -1.78 -0.02
CA GLY A 69 17.23 -2.29 -1.19
C GLY A 69 15.71 -2.01 -1.15
N LEU A 70 15.14 -1.66 0.01
CA LEU A 70 13.73 -1.26 0.17
C LEU A 70 13.49 0.24 -0.06
N ILE A 71 14.51 1.09 -0.16
CA ILE A 71 14.32 2.53 -0.36
C ILE A 71 13.41 2.83 -1.58
N PRO A 72 13.58 2.19 -2.76
CA PRO A 72 12.68 2.45 -3.88
C PRO A 72 11.23 1.99 -3.63
N GLN A 73 11.01 0.99 -2.77
CA GLN A 73 9.67 0.52 -2.38
C GLN A 73 8.88 1.61 -1.65
N ILE A 74 9.52 2.44 -0.83
CA ILE A 74 8.85 3.55 -0.12
C ILE A 74 8.08 4.43 -1.11
N PHE A 75 8.74 4.80 -2.20
CA PHE A 75 8.15 5.65 -3.23
C PHE A 75 7.14 4.89 -4.11
N ALA A 76 7.38 3.60 -4.36
CA ALA A 76 6.39 2.76 -5.01
C ALA A 76 5.09 2.69 -4.19
N TYR A 77 5.16 2.63 -2.86
CA TYR A 77 3.99 2.67 -1.98
C TYR A 77 3.30 4.03 -1.96
N ALA A 78 4.06 5.13 -2.02
CA ALA A 78 3.52 6.48 -2.09
C ALA A 78 2.60 6.68 -3.31
N VAL A 79 2.89 6.00 -4.43
CA VAL A 79 2.04 5.99 -5.63
C VAL A 79 1.02 4.84 -5.57
N ASN A 80 1.48 3.67 -5.13
CA ASN A 80 0.75 2.47 -4.68
C ASN A 80 -0.66 2.71 -4.17
N PHE A 81 -0.69 3.25 -2.96
CA PHE A 81 -1.92 3.34 -2.18
C PHE A 81 -2.94 4.30 -2.78
N PRO A 82 -2.56 5.49 -3.30
CA PRO A 82 -3.49 6.34 -4.02
C PRO A 82 -4.12 5.68 -5.26
N ILE A 83 -3.37 4.97 -6.11
CA ILE A 83 -4.00 4.34 -7.30
C ILE A 83 -4.99 3.26 -6.88
N GLN A 84 -4.66 2.49 -5.84
CA GLN A 84 -5.57 1.45 -5.34
C GLN A 84 -6.88 2.07 -4.84
N LYS A 85 -6.81 3.17 -4.08
CA LYS A 85 -8.02 3.86 -3.60
C LYS A 85 -8.80 4.54 -4.72
N PHE A 86 -8.12 5.10 -5.72
CA PHE A 86 -8.75 5.65 -6.92
C PHE A 86 -9.53 4.58 -7.70
N LEU A 87 -8.94 3.40 -7.91
CA LEU A 87 -9.57 2.30 -8.62
C LEU A 87 -10.70 1.66 -7.79
N GLN A 88 -10.50 1.47 -6.48
CA GLN A 88 -11.47 0.91 -5.55
C GLN A 88 -12.71 1.80 -5.42
N ALA A 89 -12.56 3.13 -5.34
CA ALA A 89 -13.69 4.07 -5.26
C ALA A 89 -14.63 3.99 -6.47
N GLN A 90 -14.14 3.50 -7.61
CA GLN A 90 -14.89 3.28 -8.85
C GLN A 90 -15.34 1.83 -9.02
N SER A 91 -15.14 0.98 -8.00
CA SER A 91 -15.36 -0.48 -8.06
C SER A 91 -14.58 -1.18 -9.20
N ILE A 92 -13.35 -0.73 -9.48
CA ILE A 92 -12.45 -1.29 -10.48
C ILE A 92 -11.33 -2.08 -9.77
N VAL A 93 -11.63 -3.30 -9.33
CA VAL A 93 -10.66 -4.10 -8.53
C VAL A 93 -9.96 -5.22 -9.32
N ALA A 94 -10.64 -5.79 -10.33
CA ALA A 94 -10.12 -6.95 -11.07
C ALA A 94 -8.78 -6.69 -11.80
N PRO A 95 -8.56 -5.54 -12.47
CA PRO A 95 -7.26 -5.25 -13.10
C PRO A 95 -6.10 -5.29 -12.09
N SER A 96 -6.28 -4.66 -10.93
CA SER A 96 -5.27 -4.66 -9.85
C SER A 96 -4.98 -6.07 -9.34
N SER A 97 -5.98 -6.95 -9.25
CA SER A 97 -5.78 -8.35 -8.87
C SER A 97 -4.95 -9.11 -9.91
N TYR A 98 -5.29 -9.02 -11.20
CA TYR A 98 -4.55 -9.70 -12.26
C TYR A 98 -3.11 -9.21 -12.38
N ILE A 99 -2.91 -7.89 -12.30
CA ILE A 99 -1.58 -7.27 -12.28
C ILE A 99 -0.79 -7.77 -11.08
N SER A 100 -1.38 -7.81 -9.88
CA SER A 100 -0.69 -8.31 -8.68
C SER A 100 -0.29 -9.78 -8.80
N CYS A 101 -1.14 -10.64 -9.38
CA CYS A 101 -0.80 -12.04 -9.65
C CYS A 101 0.37 -12.16 -10.63
N ALA A 102 0.37 -11.38 -11.71
CA ALA A 102 1.47 -11.37 -12.66
C ALA A 102 2.78 -10.85 -12.03
N THR A 103 2.69 -9.79 -11.23
CA THR A 103 3.83 -9.24 -10.48
C THR A 103 4.37 -10.24 -9.46
N LEU A 104 3.52 -11.06 -8.85
CA LEU A 104 3.99 -12.13 -7.95
C LEU A 104 4.84 -13.16 -8.70
N VAL A 105 4.40 -13.59 -9.89
CA VAL A 105 5.20 -14.50 -10.73
C VAL A 105 6.52 -13.85 -11.13
N PHE A 106 6.49 -12.58 -11.54
CA PHE A 106 7.69 -11.79 -11.81
C PHE A 106 8.61 -11.78 -10.58
N HIS A 107 8.07 -11.45 -9.40
CA HIS A 107 8.84 -11.37 -8.16
C HIS A 107 9.54 -12.69 -7.85
N LEU A 108 8.83 -13.83 -7.94
CA LEU A 108 9.41 -15.15 -7.66
C LEU A 108 10.58 -15.48 -8.59
N VAL A 109 10.39 -15.27 -9.91
CA VAL A 109 11.42 -15.57 -10.91
C VAL A 109 12.65 -14.68 -10.71
N PHE A 110 12.46 -13.39 -10.55
CA PHE A 110 13.57 -12.44 -10.43
C PHE A 110 14.25 -12.51 -9.07
N SER A 111 13.54 -12.87 -7.99
CA SER A 111 14.14 -13.08 -6.67
C SER A 111 15.06 -14.31 -6.69
N TRP A 112 14.60 -15.42 -7.28
CA TRP A 112 15.45 -16.60 -7.50
C TRP A 112 16.69 -16.26 -8.34
N LEU A 113 16.52 -15.49 -9.43
CA LEU A 113 17.64 -15.08 -10.27
C LEU A 113 18.64 -14.22 -9.49
N ALA A 114 18.17 -13.17 -8.81
CA ALA A 114 19.02 -12.23 -8.08
C ALA A 114 19.79 -12.91 -6.94
N VAL A 115 19.11 -13.75 -6.16
CA VAL A 115 19.72 -14.40 -4.99
C VAL A 115 20.56 -15.60 -5.38
N ASN A 116 20.02 -16.55 -6.17
CA ASN A 116 20.68 -17.83 -6.41
C ASN A 116 21.63 -17.84 -7.63
N LYS A 117 21.38 -17.00 -8.64
CA LYS A 117 22.21 -16.99 -9.86
C LYS A 117 23.18 -15.83 -9.92
N LEU A 118 22.77 -14.64 -9.46
CA LEU A 118 23.61 -13.44 -9.47
C LEU A 118 24.35 -13.21 -8.15
N GLY A 119 24.02 -13.95 -7.08
CA GLY A 119 24.71 -13.86 -5.80
C GLY A 119 24.51 -12.52 -5.08
N MET A 120 23.43 -11.79 -5.37
CA MET A 120 23.17 -10.45 -4.83
C MET A 120 22.71 -10.45 -3.36
N GLY A 121 22.49 -11.63 -2.77
CA GLY A 121 22.18 -11.80 -1.35
C GLY A 121 20.94 -11.02 -0.88
N LEU A 122 20.98 -10.53 0.36
CA LEU A 122 19.88 -9.78 0.99
C LEU A 122 19.51 -8.50 0.24
N PHE A 123 20.51 -7.77 -0.26
CA PHE A 123 20.27 -6.56 -1.05
C PHE A 123 19.51 -6.88 -2.34
N GLY A 124 19.88 -7.95 -3.04
CA GLY A 124 19.18 -8.40 -4.23
C GLY A 124 17.73 -8.78 -3.94
N ALA A 125 17.48 -9.49 -2.84
CA ALA A 125 16.14 -9.89 -2.44
C ALA A 125 15.23 -8.67 -2.19
N SER A 126 15.68 -7.69 -1.40
CA SER A 126 14.90 -6.48 -1.13
C SER A 126 14.77 -5.57 -2.35
N LEU A 127 15.81 -5.47 -3.19
CA LEU A 127 15.75 -4.68 -4.41
C LEU A 127 14.74 -5.25 -5.42
N VAL A 128 14.72 -6.57 -5.63
CA VAL A 128 13.71 -7.20 -6.50
C VAL A 128 12.30 -6.99 -5.95
N LEU A 129 12.12 -7.03 -4.62
CA LEU A 129 10.84 -6.67 -4.01
C LEU A 129 10.44 -5.23 -4.36
N SER A 130 11.35 -4.26 -4.21
CA SER A 130 11.12 -2.88 -4.61
C SER A 130 10.76 -2.72 -6.09
N ILE A 131 11.48 -3.41 -6.98
CA ILE A 131 11.21 -3.39 -8.42
C ILE A 131 9.82 -3.98 -8.72
N SER A 132 9.43 -5.06 -8.04
CA SER A 132 8.12 -5.69 -8.22
C SER A 132 6.99 -4.72 -7.87
N TRP A 133 7.15 -3.90 -6.82
CA TRP A 133 6.19 -2.85 -6.51
C TRP A 133 6.11 -1.76 -7.57
N TRP A 134 7.23 -1.38 -8.19
CA TRP A 134 7.22 -0.46 -9.32
C TRP A 134 6.55 -1.06 -10.56
N VAL A 135 6.73 -2.35 -10.84
CA VAL A 135 5.98 -3.05 -11.91
C VAL A 135 4.47 -2.94 -11.65
N ASN A 136 4.02 -3.17 -10.42
CA ASN A 136 2.62 -2.98 -10.02
C ASN A 136 2.14 -1.54 -10.24
N VAL A 137 2.93 -0.54 -9.85
CA VAL A 137 2.60 0.89 -10.03
C VAL A 137 2.45 1.22 -11.51
N LEU A 138 3.45 0.86 -12.32
CA LEU A 138 3.49 1.20 -13.74
C LEU A 138 2.36 0.51 -14.51
N ALA A 139 2.09 -0.76 -14.23
CA ALA A 139 1.01 -1.51 -14.87
C ALA A 139 -0.37 -0.94 -14.51
N GLN A 140 -0.61 -0.61 -13.23
CA GLN A 140 -1.88 -0.02 -12.81
C GLN A 140 -2.07 1.40 -13.35
N PHE A 141 -1.00 2.21 -13.37
CA PHE A 141 -1.05 3.55 -13.94
C PHE A 141 -1.30 3.51 -15.45
N ALA A 142 -0.65 2.58 -16.16
CA ALA A 142 -0.91 2.36 -17.58
C ALA A 142 -2.37 1.97 -17.84
N TYR A 143 -2.97 1.15 -16.97
CA TYR A 143 -4.40 0.85 -17.04
C TYR A 143 -5.26 2.10 -16.83
N ILE A 144 -4.95 2.95 -15.83
CA ILE A 144 -5.69 4.20 -15.56
C ILE A 144 -5.67 5.13 -16.79
N VAL A 145 -4.51 5.28 -17.44
CA VAL A 145 -4.36 6.18 -18.58
C VAL A 145 -5.05 5.64 -19.85
N LYS A 146 -5.05 4.31 -20.06
CA LYS A 146 -5.56 3.69 -21.29
C LYS A 146 -7.02 3.27 -21.23
N SER A 147 -7.57 3.02 -20.04
CA SER A 147 -8.92 2.45 -19.90
C SER A 147 -10.01 3.50 -20.08
N ASP A 148 -11.02 3.18 -20.90
CA ASP A 148 -12.21 4.01 -21.08
C ASP A 148 -12.94 4.29 -19.76
N ARG A 149 -12.88 3.36 -18.82
CA ARG A 149 -13.53 3.48 -17.50
C ARG A 149 -12.96 4.59 -16.64
N CYS A 150 -11.71 4.98 -16.87
CA CYS A 150 -11.01 6.00 -16.09
C CYS A 150 -10.95 7.36 -16.80
N LYS A 151 -11.49 7.50 -18.02
CA LYS A 151 -11.39 8.74 -18.81
C LYS A 151 -12.00 9.96 -18.12
N GLU A 152 -13.14 9.80 -17.45
CA GLU A 152 -13.80 10.90 -16.74
C GLU A 152 -13.18 11.23 -15.39
N THR A 153 -12.53 10.26 -14.76
CA THR A 153 -11.93 10.37 -13.42
C THR A 153 -10.45 10.74 -13.46
N TRP A 154 -9.75 10.41 -14.54
CA TRP A 154 -8.36 10.78 -14.81
C TRP A 154 -8.26 11.66 -16.07
N ARG A 155 -8.12 12.97 -15.86
CA ARG A 155 -7.99 13.97 -16.93
C ARG A 155 -6.54 14.44 -17.15
N GLY A 156 -5.57 13.68 -16.63
CA GLY A 156 -4.16 14.02 -16.66
C GLY A 156 -3.67 14.77 -15.42
N PHE A 157 -2.42 15.19 -15.46
CA PHE A 157 -1.77 15.91 -14.36
C PHE A 157 -2.30 17.34 -14.23
N THR A 158 -2.48 17.80 -13.00
CA THR A 158 -3.03 19.13 -12.71
C THR A 158 -2.34 19.77 -11.51
N PHE A 159 -2.15 21.09 -11.55
CA PHE A 159 -1.63 21.87 -10.43
C PHE A 159 -2.59 21.92 -9.23
N GLU A 160 -3.86 21.58 -9.42
CA GLU A 160 -4.84 21.44 -8.34
C GLU A 160 -4.44 20.35 -7.31
N ALA A 161 -3.54 19.44 -7.69
CA ALA A 161 -2.95 18.49 -6.77
C ALA A 161 -2.19 19.17 -5.60
N PHE A 162 -1.69 20.39 -5.80
CA PHE A 162 -0.92 21.15 -4.81
C PHE A 162 -1.77 22.13 -3.98
N SER A 163 -3.07 22.27 -4.27
CA SER A 163 -3.97 23.09 -3.47
C SER A 163 -4.56 22.30 -2.30
N GLY A 164 -4.87 22.97 -1.18
CA GLY A 164 -5.52 22.37 -0.01
C GLY A 164 -4.73 21.23 0.65
N LEU A 165 -3.40 21.23 0.50
CA LEU A 165 -2.52 20.22 1.10
C LEU A 165 -2.58 20.20 2.64
N PRO A 166 -2.61 21.33 3.36
CA PRO A 166 -2.66 21.32 4.83
C PRO A 166 -3.94 20.66 5.38
N GLU A 167 -5.10 20.98 4.82
CA GLU A 167 -6.39 20.41 5.23
C GLU A 167 -6.44 18.91 4.91
N PHE A 168 -5.98 18.53 3.72
CA PHE A 168 -5.92 17.14 3.31
C PHE A 168 -4.94 16.34 4.17
N PHE A 169 -3.80 16.93 4.53
CA PHE A 169 -2.82 16.35 5.44
C PHE A 169 -3.43 16.13 6.82
N LYS A 170 -4.12 17.12 7.39
CA LYS A 170 -4.78 17.00 8.71
C LYS A 170 -5.75 15.82 8.75
N LEU A 171 -6.58 15.66 7.72
CA LEU A 171 -7.50 14.52 7.61
C LEU A 171 -6.74 13.19 7.47
N SER A 172 -5.68 13.20 6.64
CA SER A 172 -4.86 12.02 6.37
C SER A 172 -4.00 11.59 7.56
N ALA A 173 -3.62 12.52 8.43
CA ALA A 173 -2.79 12.29 9.61
C ALA A 173 -3.53 11.46 10.67
N ALA A 174 -4.79 11.77 10.97
CA ALA A 174 -5.60 10.97 11.90
C ALA A 174 -5.71 9.50 11.45
N SER A 175 -5.97 9.31 10.16
CA SER A 175 -5.97 8.00 9.52
C SER A 175 -4.62 7.29 9.54
N ALA A 176 -3.52 8.05 9.39
CA ALA A 176 -2.17 7.49 9.46
C ALA A 176 -1.84 7.03 10.88
N VAL A 177 -2.15 7.83 11.91
CA VAL A 177 -1.94 7.48 13.32
C VAL A 177 -2.68 6.19 13.68
N MET A 178 -3.94 6.05 13.29
CA MET A 178 -4.71 4.83 13.54
C MET A 178 -4.02 3.58 12.96
N LEU A 179 -3.60 3.64 11.69
CA LEU A 179 -2.92 2.53 11.02
C LEU A 179 -1.53 2.25 11.61
N CYS A 180 -0.80 3.30 12.01
CA CYS A 180 0.47 3.16 12.72
C CYS A 180 0.28 2.46 14.05
N LEU A 181 -0.72 2.84 14.84
CA LEU A 181 -1.01 2.19 16.13
C LEU A 181 -1.36 0.71 15.94
N GLU A 182 -2.18 0.39 14.93
CA GLU A 182 -2.50 -0.99 14.57
C GLU A 182 -1.23 -1.78 14.20
N THR A 183 -0.34 -1.21 13.39
CA THR A 183 0.89 -1.88 12.95
C THR A 183 1.92 -1.99 14.07
N TRP A 184 2.11 -0.93 14.86
CA TRP A 184 3.07 -0.89 15.96
C TRP A 184 2.67 -1.83 17.09
N TYR A 185 1.38 -2.01 17.33
CA TYR A 185 0.90 -3.03 18.25
C TYR A 185 1.46 -4.42 17.90
N PHE A 186 1.42 -4.80 16.62
CA PHE A 186 2.02 -6.07 16.18
C PHE A 186 3.55 -6.09 16.27
N GLN A 187 4.23 -4.97 16.01
CA GLN A 187 5.69 -4.91 16.17
C GLN A 187 6.12 -5.06 17.64
N ILE A 188 5.35 -4.50 18.57
CA ILE A 188 5.59 -4.71 20.00
C ILE A 188 5.43 -6.19 20.36
N LEU A 189 4.41 -6.88 19.82
CA LEU A 189 4.25 -8.32 20.04
C LEU A 189 5.44 -9.14 19.51
N VAL A 190 5.97 -8.79 18.34
CA VAL A 190 7.16 -9.43 17.77
C VAL A 190 8.38 -9.18 18.66
N LEU A 191 8.58 -7.96 19.14
CA LEU A 191 9.67 -7.64 20.06
C LEU A 191 9.56 -8.42 21.37
N LEU A 192 8.37 -8.49 21.96
CA LEU A 192 8.13 -9.27 23.18
C LEU A 192 8.37 -10.77 22.96
N ALA A 193 7.97 -11.31 21.81
CA ALA A 193 8.26 -12.71 21.45
C ALA A 193 9.77 -12.96 21.33
N GLY A 194 10.52 -12.01 20.79
CA GLY A 194 11.99 -12.06 20.72
C GLY A 194 12.71 -11.98 22.08
N LEU A 195 12.01 -11.60 23.17
CA LEU A 195 12.54 -11.54 24.53
C LEU A 195 12.21 -12.79 25.37
N LEU A 196 11.52 -13.78 24.80
CA LEU A 196 11.19 -15.03 25.49
C LEU A 196 12.41 -15.97 25.59
N PRO A 197 12.39 -16.98 26.50
CA PRO A 197 13.50 -17.91 26.68
C PRO A 197 13.90 -18.69 25.41
N GLU A 198 12.94 -18.96 24.52
CA GLU A 198 13.14 -19.63 23.23
C GLU A 198 12.64 -18.70 22.09
N PRO A 199 13.40 -17.65 21.73
CA PRO A 199 12.92 -16.59 20.84
C PRO A 199 12.70 -17.09 19.41
N GLU A 200 13.53 -18.01 18.91
CA GLU A 200 13.36 -18.59 17.57
C GLU A 200 12.00 -19.31 17.44
N LEU A 201 11.69 -20.20 18.39
CA LEU A 201 10.42 -20.95 18.41
C LEU A 201 9.20 -20.02 18.59
N ALA A 202 9.33 -19.00 19.44
CA ALA A 202 8.27 -18.03 19.68
C ALA A 202 8.00 -17.16 18.44
N LEU A 203 9.04 -16.67 17.78
CA LEU A 203 8.95 -15.86 16.56
C LEU A 203 8.41 -16.67 15.39
N ASP A 204 8.82 -17.93 15.24
CA ASP A 204 8.29 -18.83 14.21
C ASP A 204 6.79 -19.09 14.42
N SER A 205 6.39 -19.41 15.65
CA SER A 205 4.99 -19.64 16.01
C SER A 205 4.12 -18.38 15.79
N LEU A 206 4.63 -17.22 16.22
CA LEU A 206 3.95 -15.93 16.01
C LEU A 206 3.81 -15.61 14.52
N SER A 207 4.84 -15.89 13.72
CA SER A 207 4.83 -15.67 12.27
C SER A 207 3.75 -16.53 11.57
N VAL A 208 3.65 -17.82 11.91
CA VAL A 208 2.60 -18.70 11.39
C VAL A 208 1.21 -18.19 11.78
N TRP A 209 1.04 -17.75 13.02
CA TRP A 209 -0.22 -17.18 13.49
C TRP A 209 -0.60 -15.90 12.74
N LEU A 210 0.34 -14.96 12.58
CA LEU A 210 0.13 -13.70 11.87
C LEU A 210 -0.26 -13.93 10.41
N VAL A 211 0.39 -14.86 9.72
CA VAL A 211 0.05 -15.23 8.34
C VAL A 211 -1.37 -15.81 8.26
N SER A 212 -1.70 -16.73 9.17
CA SER A 212 -3.02 -17.36 9.22
C SER A 212 -4.13 -16.33 9.49
N PHE A 213 -3.91 -15.42 10.45
CA PHE A 213 -4.82 -14.32 10.77
C PHE A 213 -5.01 -13.39 9.57
N SER A 214 -3.91 -12.99 8.91
CA SER A 214 -3.92 -12.08 7.77
C SER A 214 -4.67 -12.65 6.56
N LEU A 215 -4.49 -13.94 6.28
CA LEU A 215 -5.23 -14.64 5.22
C LEU A 215 -6.74 -14.65 5.52
N HIS A 216 -7.12 -15.01 6.74
CA HIS A 216 -8.52 -15.04 7.14
C HIS A 216 -9.18 -13.66 7.10
N TYR A 217 -8.46 -12.62 7.54
CA TYR A 217 -8.91 -11.24 7.49
C TYR A 217 -9.07 -10.75 6.04
N SER A 218 -8.10 -11.01 5.18
CA SER A 218 -8.14 -10.64 3.76
C SER A 218 -9.28 -11.33 3.01
N PHE A 219 -9.52 -12.61 3.31
CA PHE A 219 -10.66 -13.35 2.75
C PHE A 219 -12.00 -12.71 3.13
N LYS A 220 -12.19 -12.36 4.41
CA LYS A 220 -13.41 -11.67 4.88
C LYS A 220 -13.64 -10.33 4.17
N LEU A 221 -12.59 -9.51 4.04
CA LEU A 221 -12.69 -8.23 3.35
C LEU A 221 -12.99 -8.40 1.85
N GLY A 222 -12.39 -9.40 1.20
CA GLY A 222 -12.66 -9.74 -0.20
C GLY A 222 -14.13 -10.12 -0.43
N PHE A 223 -14.71 -10.95 0.45
CA PHE A 223 -16.13 -11.30 0.37
C PHE A 223 -17.04 -10.09 0.63
N ASN A 224 -16.74 -9.29 1.65
CA ASN A 224 -17.52 -8.09 1.97
C ASN A 224 -17.58 -7.13 0.75
N SER A 225 -16.43 -6.84 0.15
CA SER A 225 -16.34 -5.96 -1.03
C SER A 225 -17.04 -6.55 -2.28
N PHE A 226 -17.02 -7.87 -2.47
CA PHE A 226 -17.78 -8.53 -3.54
C PHE A 226 -19.30 -8.38 -3.36
N PHE A 227 -19.81 -8.69 -2.16
CA PHE A 227 -21.25 -8.57 -1.87
C PHE A 227 -21.71 -7.12 -1.97
N PHE A 228 -20.95 -6.16 -1.42
CA PHE A 228 -21.29 -4.75 -1.49
C PHE A 228 -21.43 -4.25 -2.94
N ARG A 229 -20.56 -4.72 -3.85
CA ARG A 229 -20.65 -4.45 -5.29
C ARG A 229 -21.91 -5.04 -5.92
N HIS A 230 -22.31 -6.25 -5.51
CA HIS A 230 -23.52 -6.89 -6.01
C HIS A 230 -24.76 -6.08 -5.60
N TYR A 231 -24.88 -5.72 -4.31
CA TYR A 231 -25.99 -4.91 -3.81
C TYR A 231 -26.03 -3.49 -4.41
N HIS A 232 -24.89 -2.83 -4.61
CA HIS A 232 -24.84 -1.50 -5.24
C HIS A 232 -25.40 -1.51 -6.68
N ASN A 233 -25.10 -2.55 -7.46
CA ASN A 233 -25.65 -2.70 -8.81
C ASN A 233 -27.17 -2.93 -8.80
N TYR A 234 -27.71 -3.66 -7.80
CA TYR A 234 -29.15 -3.82 -7.63
C TYR A 234 -29.85 -2.50 -7.30
N PHE A 235 -29.28 -1.68 -6.39
CA PHE A 235 -29.86 -0.39 -6.04
C PHE A 235 -29.81 0.62 -7.19
N GLN A 236 -28.79 0.59 -8.05
CA GLN A 236 -28.78 1.42 -9.26
C GLN A 236 -29.78 0.95 -10.34
N CYS A 237 -30.15 -0.33 -10.36
CA CYS A 237 -31.19 -0.86 -11.24
C CYS A 237 -32.62 -0.56 -10.76
N PHE A 238 -32.80 0.00 -9.56
CA PHE A 238 -34.08 0.50 -9.03
C PHE A 238 -34.08 2.03 -8.84
N PRO A 239 -34.12 2.86 -9.90
CA PRO A 239 -34.32 4.30 -9.73
C PRO A 239 -35.78 4.69 -9.46
N PHE A 240 -36.74 3.75 -9.39
CA PHE A 240 -38.16 4.05 -9.68
C PHE A 240 -39.19 3.70 -8.60
N PHE A 241 -38.81 3.55 -7.33
CA PHE A 241 -39.80 3.21 -6.28
C PHE A 241 -39.88 4.15 -5.06
N PHE A 242 -39.27 5.34 -5.11
CA PHE A 242 -39.38 6.36 -4.05
C PHE A 242 -39.73 7.75 -4.59
N LEU A 243 -40.65 7.80 -5.54
CA LEU A 243 -41.36 9.02 -5.95
C LEU A 243 -42.84 8.68 -6.13
N TYR A 244 -43.52 8.32 -5.03
CA TYR A 244 -44.96 8.45 -4.80
C TYR A 244 -45.23 7.81 -3.44
N ASP A 245 -45.09 8.61 -2.39
CA ASP A 245 -45.96 8.69 -1.21
C ASP A 245 -45.45 9.80 -0.28
#